data_AF-A0A127PTJ9-F1
#
_entry.id   AF-A0A127PTJ9-F1
#
_cell.length_a   1.000
_cell.length_b   1.000
_cell.length_c   1.000
_cell.angle_alpha   90.00
_cell.angle_beta   90.00
_cell.angle_gamma   90.00
#
_symmetry.space_group_name_H-M   'P 1'
#
loop_
_entity.id
_entity.type
_entity.pdbx_description
1 polymer ?
#
loop_
_entity_poly.entity_id
_entity_poly.type
_entity_poly.pdbx_seq_one_letter_code
_entity_poly.pdbx_strand_id
1 'polypeptide(L)'
;MQKINGVLQDAQWEKLEPLLVGRPGDSGMSGRDNRLFMEAVLWVALKSGSWSNLSPEFGRWRTSYMRFRRWTKADVWRRLCDNLADDQELLTILSAITRLGDEHTRQNTERSIRRTNVKIYDRALASSRRAAPQQIAADEHASSWVWLVSNDAQKEMG
;
A
#
# COMPACT_ATOMS: atom_id res chain seq x y z
N MET A 1 31.60 -0.55 0.73
CA MET A 1 30.15 -0.59 1.04
C MET A 1 29.81 0.65 1.85
N GLN A 2 29.22 1.69 1.23
CA GLN A 2 28.81 2.88 1.98
C GLN A 2 27.54 2.55 2.79
N LYS A 3 27.56 2.91 4.07
CA LYS A 3 26.41 2.82 4.97
C LYS A 3 25.39 3.86 4.51
N ILE A 4 24.28 3.41 3.93
CA ILE A 4 23.14 4.28 3.63
C ILE A 4 22.48 4.60 4.98
N ASN A 5 22.93 5.67 5.63
CA ASN A 5 22.50 6.08 6.97
C ASN A 5 21.11 6.75 7.01
N GLY A 6 20.25 6.56 6.00
CA GLY A 6 18.91 7.16 5.96
C GLY A 6 18.90 8.70 5.95
N VAL A 7 20.07 9.33 5.86
CA VAL A 7 20.27 10.77 5.75
C VAL A 7 20.61 11.04 4.30
N LEU A 8 19.76 11.79 3.62
CA LEU A 8 20.01 12.26 2.28
C LEU A 8 21.20 13.23 2.33
N GLN A 9 22.22 13.03 1.49
CA GLN A 9 23.37 13.93 1.48
C GLN A 9 22.93 15.34 1.03
N ASP A 10 23.59 16.39 1.50
CA ASP A 10 23.24 17.77 1.13
C ASP A 10 23.29 17.99 -0.39
N ALA A 11 24.30 17.42 -1.07
CA ALA A 11 24.40 17.49 -2.53
C ALA A 11 23.25 16.75 -3.25
N GLN A 12 22.76 15.65 -2.67
CA GLN A 12 21.58 14.94 -3.19
C GLN A 12 20.30 15.77 -2.94
N TRP A 13 20.23 16.45 -1.79
CA TRP A 13 19.11 17.33 -1.45
C TRP A 13 19.02 18.52 -2.41
N GLU A 14 20.13 19.17 -2.71
CA GLU A 14 20.18 20.33 -3.62
C GLU A 14 19.65 20.02 -5.02
N LYS A 15 19.83 18.78 -5.50
CA LYS A 15 19.26 18.31 -6.77
C LYS A 15 17.75 18.03 -6.68
N LEU A 16 17.31 17.48 -5.54
CA LEU A 16 15.92 17.07 -5.33
C LEU A 16 15.00 18.25 -5.00
N GLU A 17 15.42 19.15 -4.12
CA GLU A 17 14.66 20.29 -3.63
C GLU A 17 13.91 21.09 -4.71
N PRO A 18 14.54 21.49 -5.84
CA PRO A 18 13.86 22.28 -6.87
C PRO A 18 12.74 21.51 -7.60
N LEU A 19 12.76 20.18 -7.56
CA LEU A 19 11.79 19.30 -8.23
C LEU A 19 10.58 18.98 -7.34
N LEU A 20 10.68 19.23 -6.03
CA LEU A 20 9.59 18.93 -5.10
C LEU A 20 8.48 19.99 -5.21
N VAL A 21 7.24 19.52 -5.39
CA VAL A 21 6.05 20.37 -5.39
C VAL A 21 5.75 20.82 -3.95
N GLY A 22 5.80 22.12 -3.68
CA GLY A 22 5.64 22.71 -2.35
C GLY A 22 6.79 23.65 -1.98
N ARG A 23 7.00 24.71 -2.78
CA ARG A 23 8.01 25.73 -2.50
C ARG A 23 7.63 26.52 -1.24
N PRO A 24 8.58 27.19 -0.57
CA PRO A 24 8.25 28.17 0.46
C PRO A 24 7.31 29.24 -0.12
N GLY A 25 6.02 29.16 0.20
CA GLY A 25 4.98 30.05 -0.35
C GLY A 25 3.77 29.35 -0.97
N ASP A 26 3.85 28.06 -1.31
CA ASP A 26 2.68 27.29 -1.72
C ASP A 26 1.78 27.03 -0.50
N SER A 27 0.50 27.39 -0.59
CA SER A 27 -0.44 27.31 0.52
C SER A 27 -0.53 25.87 1.07
N GLY A 28 0.02 25.65 2.26
CA GLY A 28 -0.15 24.42 3.05
C GLY A 28 1.11 23.61 3.38
N MET A 29 2.31 23.94 2.89
CA MET A 29 3.53 23.16 3.15
C MET A 29 4.78 24.06 3.15
N SER A 30 5.42 24.27 4.30
CA SER A 30 6.66 25.05 4.41
C SER A 30 7.90 24.17 4.14
N GLY A 31 8.91 24.72 3.43
CA GLY A 31 10.06 23.98 2.89
C GLY A 31 10.91 23.18 3.90
N ARG A 32 10.93 23.56 5.19
CA ARG A 32 11.62 22.80 6.25
C ARG A 32 11.00 21.42 6.50
N ASP A 33 9.73 21.26 6.13
CA ASP A 33 8.95 20.02 6.26
C ASP A 33 9.22 19.05 5.08
N ASN A 34 9.82 19.50 3.98
CA ASN A 34 10.02 18.67 2.78
C ASN A 34 11.22 17.74 2.92
N ARG A 35 12.36 18.24 3.43
CA ARG A 35 13.55 17.41 3.65
C ARG A 35 13.27 16.34 4.69
N LEU A 36 12.70 16.74 5.83
CA LEU A 36 12.31 15.81 6.89
C LEU A 36 11.32 14.76 6.38
N PHE A 37 10.36 15.16 5.54
CA PHE A 37 9.45 14.21 4.90
C PHE A 37 10.16 13.22 3.98
N MET A 38 11.09 13.69 3.13
CA MET A 38 11.86 12.82 2.24
C MET A 38 12.71 11.83 3.03
N GLU A 39 13.41 12.29 4.07
CA GLU A 39 14.18 11.43 4.98
C GLU A 39 13.28 10.40 5.69
N ALA A 40 12.07 10.80 6.11
CA ALA A 40 11.10 9.88 6.70
C ALA A 40 10.69 8.77 5.72
N VAL A 41 10.41 9.12 4.46
CA VAL A 41 10.04 8.17 3.41
C VAL A 41 11.20 7.21 3.15
N LEU A 42 12.43 7.71 3.11
CA LEU A 42 13.63 6.90 2.91
C LEU A 42 13.88 5.92 4.04
N TRP A 43 13.71 6.39 5.27
CA TRP A 43 13.80 5.54 6.43
C TRP A 43 12.82 4.37 6.34
N VAL A 44 11.58 4.62 5.91
CA VAL A 44 10.58 3.56 5.72
C VAL A 44 10.95 2.64 4.56
N ALA A 45 11.36 3.19 3.42
CA ALA A 45 11.68 2.42 2.22
C ALA A 45 12.91 1.51 2.42
N LEU A 46 13.91 1.97 3.17
CA LEU A 46 15.19 1.27 3.31
C LEU A 46 15.31 0.45 4.59
N LYS A 47 14.68 0.88 5.70
CA LYS A 47 14.92 0.28 7.02
C LYS A 47 13.74 -0.52 7.55
N SER A 48 12.53 0.04 7.53
CA SER A 48 11.41 -0.56 8.27
C SER A 48 10.40 -1.32 7.41
N GLY A 49 10.18 -0.91 6.17
CA GLY A 49 9.06 -1.36 5.35
C GLY A 49 7.66 -1.06 5.92
N SER A 50 7.58 -0.42 7.10
CA SER A 50 6.33 -0.13 7.80
C SER A 50 6.32 1.28 8.39
N TRP A 51 5.28 2.03 8.03
CA TRP A 51 5.02 3.37 8.56
C TRP A 51 4.72 3.37 10.06
N SER A 52 4.21 2.29 10.63
CA SER A 52 3.91 2.22 12.08
C SER A 52 5.16 2.32 12.95
N ASN A 53 6.32 1.99 12.37
CA ASN A 53 7.59 1.92 13.08
C ASN A 53 8.43 3.19 12.87
N LEU A 54 7.89 4.22 12.18
CA LEU A 54 8.62 5.45 11.92
C LEU A 54 9.13 6.08 13.22
N SER A 55 10.42 6.42 13.23
CA SER A 55 11.05 7.09 14.36
C SER A 55 10.36 8.44 14.65
N PRO A 56 10.10 8.80 15.93
CA PRO A 56 9.44 10.06 16.30
C PRO A 56 10.17 11.33 15.83
N GLU A 57 11.47 11.23 15.54
CA GLU A 57 12.29 12.34 15.01
C GLU A 57 11.78 12.88 13.66
N PHE A 58 11.12 12.02 12.88
CA PHE A 58 10.50 12.36 11.60
C PHE A 58 9.06 12.88 11.73
N GLY A 59 8.58 13.06 12.96
CA GLY A 59 7.23 13.51 13.26
C GLY A 59 6.19 12.40 13.28
N ARG A 60 4.92 12.79 13.12
CA ARG A 60 3.77 11.88 13.23
C ARG A 60 3.65 11.01 11.99
N TRP A 61 3.88 9.70 12.15
CA TRP A 61 3.80 8.74 11.04
C TRP A 61 2.51 8.82 10.21
N ARG A 62 1.35 9.10 10.82
CA ARG A 62 0.07 9.22 10.10
C ARG A 62 0.07 10.39 9.12
N THR A 63 0.65 11.51 9.51
CA THR A 63 0.74 12.72 8.68
C THR A 63 1.66 12.46 7.49
N SER A 64 2.85 11.91 7.75
CA SER A 64 3.82 11.55 6.71
C SER A 64 3.26 10.50 5.75
N TYR A 65 2.59 9.47 6.27
CA TYR A 65 1.94 8.45 5.45
C TYR A 65 0.84 9.02 4.55
N MET A 66 0.00 9.92 5.07
CA MET A 66 -1.06 10.54 4.26
C MET A 66 -0.48 11.40 3.13
N ARG A 67 0.61 12.11 3.40
CA ARG A 67 1.35 12.88 2.38
C ARG A 67 1.97 11.95 1.33
N PHE A 68 2.68 10.91 1.77
CA PHE A 68 3.25 9.87 0.91
C PHE A 68 2.20 9.27 -0.01
N ARG A 69 1.05 8.84 0.54
CA ARG A 69 -0.05 8.27 -0.24
C ARG A 69 -0.60 9.23 -1.28
N ARG A 70 -0.70 10.54 -0.98
CA ARG A 70 -1.11 11.56 -1.97
C ARG A 70 -0.10 11.67 -3.10
N TRP A 71 1.19 11.67 -2.79
CA TRP A 71 2.27 11.75 -3.78
C TRP A 71 2.33 10.51 -4.66
N THR A 72 2.17 9.32 -4.07
CA THR A 72 2.08 8.05 -4.83
C THR A 72 0.89 8.07 -5.78
N LYS A 73 -0.28 8.54 -5.34
CA LYS A 73 -1.46 8.64 -6.20
C LYS A 73 -1.30 9.68 -7.32
N ALA A 74 -0.58 10.77 -7.06
CA ALA A 74 -0.28 11.81 -8.02
C ALA A 74 0.93 11.51 -8.92
N ASP A 75 1.50 10.31 -8.79
CA ASP A 75 2.64 9.82 -9.55
C ASP A 75 3.91 10.67 -9.44
N VAL A 76 4.09 11.34 -8.29
CA VAL A 76 5.22 12.25 -8.05
C VAL A 76 6.55 11.49 -8.05
N TRP A 77 6.60 10.28 -7.49
CA TRP A 77 7.84 9.50 -7.39
C TRP A 77 8.41 9.13 -8.75
N ARG A 78 7.55 8.71 -9.70
CA ARG A 78 7.97 8.39 -11.07
C ARG A 78 8.50 9.63 -11.79
N ARG A 79 7.82 10.77 -11.66
CA ARG A 79 8.29 12.04 -12.21
C ARG A 79 9.65 12.46 -11.64
N LEU A 80 9.90 12.22 -10.35
CA LEU A 80 11.20 12.49 -9.75
C LEU A 80 12.29 11.58 -10.33
N CYS A 81 12.00 10.28 -10.56
CA CYS A 81 12.92 9.38 -11.25
C CYS A 81 13.26 9.90 -12.65
N ASP A 82 12.25 10.34 -13.42
CA ASP A 82 12.45 10.83 -14.79
C ASP A 82 13.34 12.08 -14.85
N ASN A 83 13.20 12.99 -13.89
CA ASN A 83 14.00 14.22 -13.82
C ASN A 83 15.42 14.00 -13.28
N LEU A 84 15.69 12.86 -12.64
CA LEU A 84 16.96 12.54 -12.01
C LEU A 84 17.62 11.29 -12.62
N ALA A 85 17.28 10.97 -13.87
CA ALA A 85 17.79 9.80 -14.58
C ALA A 85 19.33 9.78 -14.70
N ASP A 86 19.96 10.95 -14.69
CA ASP A 86 21.42 11.10 -14.79
C ASP A 86 22.16 10.78 -13.48
N ASP A 87 21.45 10.68 -12.34
CA ASP A 87 22.03 10.37 -11.04
C ASP A 87 21.62 8.96 -10.58
N GLN A 88 22.49 7.98 -10.82
CA GLN A 88 22.22 6.57 -10.56
C GLN A 88 21.92 6.26 -9.08
N GLU A 89 22.53 6.99 -8.15
CA GLU A 89 22.32 6.78 -6.72
C GLU A 89 20.94 7.28 -6.31
N LEU A 90 20.59 8.50 -6.73
CA LEU A 90 19.25 9.06 -6.51
C LEU A 90 18.16 8.22 -7.18
N LEU A 91 18.41 7.70 -8.38
CA LEU A 91 17.46 6.83 -9.09
C LEU A 91 17.23 5.52 -8.33
N THR A 92 18.28 4.92 -7.76
CA THR A 92 18.17 3.70 -6.93
C THR A 92 17.31 3.97 -5.69
N ILE A 93 17.52 5.13 -5.07
CA ILE A 93 16.78 5.60 -3.90
C ILE A 93 15.30 5.82 -4.25
N LEU A 94 15.00 6.57 -5.30
CA LEU A 94 13.63 6.92 -5.72
C LEU A 94 12.86 5.71 -6.27
N SER A 95 13.53 4.77 -6.94
CA SER A 95 12.91 3.53 -7.40
C SER A 95 12.48 2.63 -6.23
N ALA A 96 13.26 2.58 -5.14
CA ALA A 96 12.86 1.90 -3.91
C ALA A 96 11.60 2.53 -3.28
N ILE A 97 11.51 3.86 -3.26
CA ILE A 97 10.31 4.58 -2.81
C ILE A 97 9.11 4.28 -3.71
N THR A 98 9.32 4.28 -5.03
CA THR A 98 8.26 3.99 -6.00
C THR A 98 7.70 2.59 -5.78
N ARG A 99 8.58 1.59 -5.61
CA ARG A 99 8.20 0.22 -5.30
C ARG A 99 7.41 0.12 -3.98
N LEU A 100 7.84 0.83 -2.94
CA LEU A 100 7.10 0.92 -1.67
C LEU A 100 5.69 1.49 -1.89
N GLY A 101 5.56 2.52 -2.73
CA GLY A 101 4.29 3.14 -3.08
C GLY A 101 3.34 2.19 -3.80
N ASP A 102 3.86 1.44 -4.77
CA ASP A 102 3.09 0.46 -5.53
C ASP A 102 2.60 -0.68 -4.63
N GLU A 103 3.47 -1.19 -3.76
CA GLU A 103 3.11 -2.22 -2.78
C GLU A 103 2.01 -1.74 -1.82
N HIS A 104 2.10 -0.53 -1.31
CA HIS A 104 1.04 0.04 -0.48
C HIS A 104 -0.28 0.22 -1.24
N THR A 105 -0.22 0.58 -2.51
CA THR A 105 -1.39 0.72 -3.36
C THR A 105 -2.05 -0.64 -3.56
N ARG A 106 -1.26 -1.67 -3.88
CA ARG A 106 -1.72 -3.06 -4.01
C ARG A 106 -2.39 -3.56 -2.74
N GLN A 107 -1.71 -3.47 -1.60
CA GLN A 107 -2.25 -3.90 -0.30
C GLN A 107 -3.55 -3.18 0.07
N ASN A 108 -3.64 -1.88 -0.19
CA ASN A 108 -4.85 -1.10 0.09
C ASN A 108 -6.02 -1.54 -0.80
N THR A 109 -5.77 -1.81 -2.07
CA THR A 109 -6.76 -2.34 -3.02
C THR A 109 -7.23 -3.72 -2.58
N GLU A 110 -6.33 -4.63 -2.25
CA GLU A 110 -6.65 -5.98 -1.75
C GLU A 110 -7.49 -5.93 -0.46
N ARG A 111 -7.12 -5.07 0.49
CA ARG A 111 -7.90 -4.86 1.71
C ARG A 111 -9.29 -4.31 1.41
N SER A 112 -9.42 -3.41 0.44
CA SER A 112 -10.70 -2.86 0.01
C SER A 112 -11.59 -3.94 -0.64
N ILE A 113 -11.02 -4.73 -1.54
CA ILE A 113 -11.70 -5.85 -2.21
C ILE A 113 -12.15 -6.88 -1.17
N ARG A 114 -11.25 -7.32 -0.28
CA ARG A 114 -11.58 -8.28 0.79
C ARG A 114 -12.74 -7.79 1.66
N ARG A 115 -12.71 -6.54 2.09
CA ARG A 115 -13.81 -5.94 2.89
C ARG A 115 -15.13 -5.92 2.11
N THR A 116 -15.07 -5.64 0.81
CA THR A 116 -16.24 -5.62 -0.06
C THR A 116 -16.81 -7.03 -0.24
N ASN A 117 -15.94 -8.01 -0.50
CA ASN A 117 -16.31 -9.42 -0.65
C ASN A 117 -16.99 -9.95 0.62
N VAL A 118 -16.43 -9.69 1.80
CA VAL A 118 -17.05 -10.08 3.08
C VAL A 118 -18.49 -9.55 3.18
N LYS A 119 -18.72 -8.27 2.87
CA LYS A 119 -20.07 -7.69 2.88
C LYS A 119 -21.02 -8.33 1.86
N ILE A 120 -20.51 -8.68 0.68
CA ILE A 120 -21.29 -9.38 -0.35
C ILE A 120 -21.69 -10.77 0.14
N TYR A 121 -20.75 -11.54 0.69
CA TYR A 121 -21.01 -12.87 1.25
C TYR A 121 -22.01 -12.80 2.42
N ASP A 122 -21.82 -11.88 3.36
CA ASP A 122 -22.73 -11.70 4.50
C ASP A 122 -24.15 -11.34 4.04
N ARG A 123 -24.27 -10.47 3.04
CA ARG A 123 -25.57 -10.10 2.45
C ARG A 123 -26.24 -11.29 1.76
N ALA A 124 -25.48 -12.06 0.97
CA ALA A 124 -25.97 -13.26 0.28
C ALA A 124 -26.44 -14.33 1.29
N LEU A 125 -25.67 -14.55 2.36
CA LEU A 125 -26.02 -15.45 3.45
C LEU A 125 -27.30 -15.00 4.17
N ALA A 126 -27.42 -13.70 4.45
CA ALA A 126 -28.60 -13.12 5.09
C ALA A 126 -29.87 -13.17 4.21
N SER A 127 -29.73 -13.07 2.89
CA SER A 127 -30.85 -13.28 1.96
C SER A 127 -31.26 -14.75 1.88
N SER A 128 -30.29 -15.68 1.88
CA SER A 128 -30.59 -17.12 1.87
C SER A 128 -31.31 -17.57 3.14
N ARG A 129 -30.90 -17.07 4.33
CA ARG A 129 -31.60 -17.34 5.60
C ARG A 129 -33.04 -16.81 5.63
N ARG A 130 -33.31 -15.69 4.96
CA ARG A 130 -34.67 -15.12 4.83
C ARG A 130 -35.52 -15.82 3.79
N ALA A 131 -34.88 -16.37 2.75
CA ALA A 131 -35.54 -17.14 1.70
C ALA A 131 -35.74 -18.62 2.09
N ALA A 132 -35.22 -19.06 3.25
CA ALA A 132 -35.46 -20.40 3.77
C ALA A 132 -36.97 -20.57 4.05
N PRO A 133 -37.68 -21.46 3.34
CA PRO A 133 -39.07 -21.72 3.62
C PRO A 133 -39.20 -22.28 5.05
N GLN A 134 -40.24 -21.86 5.76
CA GLN A 134 -40.72 -22.52 6.98
C GLN A 134 -40.94 -24.01 6.63
N GLN A 135 -40.07 -24.89 7.14
CA GLN A 135 -40.07 -26.34 6.95
C GLN A 135 -40.02 -26.84 5.50
N ILE A 136 -38.81 -27.04 4.96
CA ILE A 136 -38.60 -28.17 4.06
C ILE A 136 -38.42 -29.38 4.97
N ALA A 137 -39.40 -30.29 4.95
CA ALA A 137 -39.29 -31.60 5.60
C ALA A 137 -37.96 -32.25 5.18
N ALA A 138 -37.32 -32.91 6.13
CA ALA A 138 -36.04 -33.58 5.95
C ALA A 138 -36.16 -34.74 4.94
N ASP A 139 -36.12 -34.44 3.65
CA ASP A 139 -35.97 -35.44 2.60
C ASP A 139 -34.49 -35.51 2.18
N GLU A 140 -34.00 -36.75 2.10
CA GLU A 140 -32.60 -37.21 2.05
C GLU A 140 -31.70 -36.61 0.94
N HIS A 141 -32.24 -35.79 0.04
CA HIS A 141 -31.53 -35.22 -1.10
C HIS A 141 -30.56 -34.06 -0.77
N ALA A 142 -30.66 -33.45 0.41
CA ALA A 142 -29.76 -32.36 0.82
C ALA A 142 -28.29 -32.81 1.05
N SER A 143 -28.06 -34.10 1.26
CA SER A 143 -26.73 -34.70 1.37
C SER A 143 -25.99 -34.83 0.03
N SER A 144 -26.68 -34.60 -1.10
CA SER A 144 -26.14 -34.84 -2.44
C SER A 144 -25.05 -33.84 -2.85
N TRP A 145 -25.17 -32.55 -2.52
CA TRP A 145 -24.14 -31.55 -2.89
C TRP A 145 -22.86 -31.67 -2.07
N VAL A 146 -22.97 -32.08 -0.80
CA VAL A 146 -21.79 -32.36 0.04
C VAL A 146 -21.08 -33.62 -0.44
N TRP A 147 -21.83 -34.66 -0.83
CA TRP A 147 -21.26 -35.87 -1.43
C TRP A 147 -20.57 -35.59 -2.78
N LEU A 148 -21.17 -34.75 -3.64
CA LEU A 148 -20.60 -34.39 -4.95
C LEU A 148 -19.26 -33.65 -4.83
N VAL A 149 -19.16 -32.67 -3.92
CA VAL A 149 -17.91 -31.93 -3.68
C VAL A 149 -16.84 -32.81 -3.02
N SER A 150 -17.23 -33.78 -2.19
CA SER A 150 -16.30 -34.72 -1.58
C SER A 150 -15.81 -35.83 -2.54
N ASN A 151 -16.57 -36.17 -3.58
CA ASN A 151 -16.24 -37.27 -4.48
C ASN A 151 -15.35 -36.84 -5.67
N ASP A 152 -15.42 -35.58 -6.11
CA ASP A 152 -14.53 -35.05 -7.16
C ASP A 152 -13.07 -34.93 -6.69
N ALA A 153 -12.82 -34.76 -5.39
CA ALA A 153 -11.48 -34.70 -4.82
C ALA A 153 -10.73 -36.05 -4.78
N GLN A 154 -11.43 -37.17 -5.04
CA GLN A 154 -10.83 -38.52 -5.03
C GLN A 154 -10.46 -39.03 -6.43
N LYS A 155 -10.84 -38.31 -7.50
CA LYS A 155 -10.66 -38.77 -8.88
C LYS A 155 -9.38 -38.28 -9.57
N GLU A 156 -8.58 -37.44 -8.90
CA GLU A 156 -7.33 -36.85 -9.43
C GLU A 156 -6.05 -37.52 -8.86
N MET A 157 -6.18 -38.65 -8.14
CA MET A 157 -5.03 -39.42 -7.60
C MET A 157 -4.98 -40.88 -8.10
N GLY A 158 -5.30 -41.10 -9.38
CA GLY A 158 -5.16 -42.38 -10.06
C GLY A 158 -4.34 -42.25 -11.33
#